data_AF-K2AWC8-F1
#
_entry.id   AF-K2AWC8-F1
#
_cell.length_a   1.000
_cell.length_b   1.000
_cell.length_c   1.000
_cell.angle_alpha   90.00
_cell.angle_beta   90.00
_cell.angle_gamma   90.00
#
_symmetry.space_group_name_H-M   'P 1'
#
loop_
_entity.id
_entity.type
_entity.pdbx_description
1 polymer ?
#
loop_
_entity_poly.entity_id
_entity_poly.type
_entity_poly.pdbx_seq_one_letter_code
_entity_poly.pdbx_strand_id
1 'polypeptide(L)'
;MQPQSEFVTNLLGWLAQASDIAQGWLLSPAAWSQFALLALAFLAAVTASKRISPAVTRFLDPGEKANLIATARRFALGFLPLLMPLLAYGFTAAGEEVTRQIFGSGEVIAFGKRVFLLLATRLFVREVLTDSFLKLLGKYVLIPIAALYALGILDDISARLDASIIALGNIRFSAMALIRGLIAGSLLFWLGAWSNRQSADYIKKQQELDRKSGSAGMPR
;
A
#
# COMPACT_ATOMS: atom_id res chain seq x y z
N MET A 1 32.88 0.89 -19.30
CA MET A 1 31.70 0.37 -20.03
C MET A 1 31.45 -1.08 -19.59
N GLN A 2 30.81 -1.31 -18.43
CA GLN A 2 30.51 -2.67 -17.90
C GLN A 2 29.19 -2.82 -17.05
N PRO A 3 28.39 -1.80 -16.70
CA PRO A 3 27.24 -2.01 -15.80
C PRO A 3 26.00 -2.63 -16.47
N GLN A 4 25.87 -2.56 -17.81
CA GLN A 4 24.72 -3.16 -18.51
C GLN A 4 24.77 -4.69 -18.49
N SER A 5 25.96 -5.32 -18.57
CA SER A 5 26.06 -6.79 -18.58
C SER A 5 25.66 -7.37 -17.24
N GLU A 6 26.08 -6.77 -16.13
CA GLU A 6 25.79 -7.28 -14.80
C GLU A 6 24.29 -7.17 -14.46
N PHE A 7 23.63 -6.07 -14.83
CA PHE A 7 22.18 -5.94 -14.65
C PHE A 7 21.39 -6.97 -15.47
N VAL A 8 21.78 -7.17 -16.74
CA VAL A 8 21.14 -8.16 -17.61
C VAL A 8 21.37 -9.58 -17.09
N THR A 9 22.58 -9.93 -16.65
CA THR A 9 22.87 -11.24 -16.06
C THR A 9 22.02 -11.51 -14.81
N ASN A 10 21.83 -10.50 -13.97
CA ASN A 10 20.99 -10.62 -12.78
C ASN A 10 19.50 -10.76 -13.11
N LEU A 11 19.00 -9.98 -14.08
CA LEU A 11 17.63 -10.14 -14.58
C LEU A 11 17.40 -11.54 -15.13
N LEU A 12 18.34 -12.08 -15.91
CA LEU A 12 18.29 -13.44 -16.42
C LEU A 12 18.33 -14.46 -15.28
N GLY A 13 19.12 -14.22 -14.24
CA GLY A 13 19.16 -15.05 -13.03
C GLY A 13 17.82 -15.10 -12.30
N TRP A 14 17.17 -13.96 -12.07
CA TRP A 14 15.84 -13.93 -11.47
C TRP A 14 14.77 -14.56 -12.35
N LEU A 15 14.85 -14.40 -13.68
CA LEU A 15 13.94 -15.07 -14.61
C LEU A 15 14.12 -16.59 -14.59
N ALA A 16 15.36 -17.08 -14.54
CA ALA A 16 15.64 -18.50 -14.42
C ALA A 16 15.10 -19.05 -13.09
N GLN A 17 15.37 -18.36 -11.98
CA GLN A 17 14.85 -18.74 -10.66
C GLN A 17 13.31 -18.75 -10.62
N ALA A 18 12.67 -17.74 -11.19
CA ALA A 18 11.22 -17.68 -11.28
C ALA A 18 10.65 -18.82 -12.15
N SER A 19 11.33 -19.17 -13.25
CA SER A 19 10.98 -20.31 -14.10
C SER A 19 11.09 -21.63 -13.33
N ASP A 20 12.17 -21.84 -12.58
CA ASP A 20 12.39 -23.06 -11.80
C ASP A 20 11.33 -23.21 -10.70
N ILE A 21 11.00 -22.13 -9.99
CA ILE A 21 9.92 -22.10 -9.00
C ILE A 21 8.57 -22.43 -9.66
N ALA A 22 8.26 -21.80 -10.79
CA ALA A 22 7.01 -22.03 -11.50
C ALA A 22 6.88 -23.48 -11.98
N GLN A 23 7.96 -24.08 -12.50
CA GLN A 23 8.00 -25.49 -12.87
C GLN A 23 7.81 -26.39 -11.64
N GLY A 24 8.46 -26.08 -10.52
CA GLY A 24 8.31 -26.80 -9.26
C GLY A 24 6.86 -26.80 -8.77
N TRP A 25 6.14 -25.69 -8.91
CA TRP A 25 4.72 -25.63 -8.58
C TRP A 25 3.84 -26.38 -9.59
N LEU A 26 4.09 -26.23 -10.89
CA LEU A 26 3.28 -26.87 -11.93
C LEU A 26 3.32 -28.39 -11.84
N LEU A 27 4.49 -28.94 -11.50
CA LEU A 27 4.74 -30.38 -11.41
C LEU A 27 4.37 -30.98 -10.04
N SER A 28 4.04 -30.15 -9.05
CA SER A 28 3.74 -30.59 -7.68
C SER A 28 2.23 -30.70 -7.42
N PRO A 29 1.69 -31.89 -7.15
CA PRO A 29 0.28 -32.05 -6.75
C PRO A 29 -0.09 -31.23 -5.52
N ALA A 30 0.86 -31.07 -4.58
CA ALA A 30 0.67 -30.28 -3.38
C ALA A 30 0.46 -28.79 -3.71
N ALA A 31 1.20 -28.24 -4.67
CA ALA A 31 1.03 -26.85 -5.09
C ALA A 31 -0.37 -26.58 -5.68
N TRP A 32 -0.91 -27.51 -6.47
CA TRP A 32 -2.29 -27.41 -6.98
C TRP A 32 -3.34 -27.42 -5.86
N SER A 33 -3.16 -28.23 -4.83
CA SER A 33 -4.03 -28.18 -3.65
C SER A 33 -3.92 -26.84 -2.91
N GLN A 34 -2.70 -26.26 -2.81
CA GLN A 34 -2.52 -24.93 -2.22
C GLN A 34 -3.18 -23.84 -3.05
N PHE A 35 -3.12 -23.91 -4.39
CA PHE A 35 -3.86 -23.00 -5.27
C PHE A 35 -5.38 -23.14 -5.09
N ALA A 36 -5.89 -24.36 -4.94
CA ALA A 36 -7.31 -24.57 -4.64
C ALA A 36 -7.71 -23.93 -3.30
N LEU A 37 -6.88 -24.08 -2.26
CA LEU A 37 -7.08 -23.42 -0.96
C LEU A 37 -7.03 -21.89 -1.07
N LEU A 38 -6.09 -21.34 -1.84
CA LEU A 38 -6.03 -19.90 -2.12
C LEU A 38 -7.28 -19.41 -2.84
N ALA A 39 -7.76 -20.15 -3.84
CA ALA A 39 -8.98 -19.81 -4.57
C ALA A 39 -10.19 -19.84 -3.63
N LEU A 40 -10.29 -20.84 -2.75
CA LEU A 40 -11.33 -20.91 -1.72
C LEU A 40 -11.25 -19.74 -0.75
N ALA A 41 -10.06 -19.39 -0.26
CA ALA A 41 -9.86 -18.24 0.62
C ALA A 41 -10.25 -16.93 -0.07
N PHE A 42 -9.90 -16.77 -1.35
CA PHE A 42 -10.29 -15.61 -2.15
C PHE A 42 -11.80 -15.53 -2.36
N LEU A 43 -12.47 -16.63 -2.72
CA LEU A 43 -13.92 -16.67 -2.86
C LEU A 43 -14.65 -16.40 -1.54
N ALA A 44 -14.14 -16.96 -0.44
CA ALA A 44 -14.62 -16.68 0.89
C ALA A 44 -14.48 -15.18 1.22
N ALA A 45 -13.34 -14.57 0.90
CA ALA A 45 -13.09 -13.15 1.10
C ALA A 45 -14.01 -12.26 0.25
N VAL A 46 -14.25 -12.62 -1.02
CA VAL A 46 -15.20 -11.90 -1.89
C VAL A 46 -16.62 -11.99 -1.33
N THR A 47 -17.05 -13.17 -0.89
CA THR A 47 -18.39 -13.38 -0.34
C THR A 47 -18.56 -12.66 1.00
N ALA A 48 -17.58 -12.78 1.89
CA ALA A 48 -17.55 -12.07 3.17
C ALA A 48 -17.55 -10.56 2.94
N SER A 49 -16.73 -10.06 2.00
CA SER A 49 -16.69 -8.64 1.67
C SER A 49 -18.04 -8.12 1.17
N LYS A 50 -18.70 -8.84 0.25
CA LYS A 50 -20.04 -8.48 -0.22
C LYS A 50 -21.09 -8.45 0.89
N ARG A 51 -20.96 -9.30 1.92
CA ARG A 51 -21.88 -9.33 3.08
C ARG A 51 -21.56 -8.27 4.13
N ILE A 52 -20.29 -8.00 4.39
CA ILE A 52 -19.83 -7.07 5.43
C ILE A 52 -19.95 -5.63 4.96
N SER A 53 -19.64 -5.34 3.70
CA SER A 53 -19.69 -3.99 3.13
C SER A 53 -21.00 -3.24 3.39
N PRO A 54 -22.21 -3.79 3.09
CA PRO A 54 -23.46 -3.07 3.35
C PRO A 54 -23.71 -2.83 4.85
N ALA A 55 -23.30 -3.75 5.72
CA ALA A 55 -23.40 -3.56 7.16
C ALA A 55 -22.50 -2.41 7.62
N VAL A 56 -21.23 -2.42 7.22
CA VAL A 56 -20.25 -1.37 7.52
C VAL A 56 -20.73 -0.01 6.99
N THR A 57 -21.22 0.06 5.76
CA THR A 57 -21.79 1.28 5.19
C THR A 57 -22.98 1.77 6.00
N ARG A 58 -23.92 0.91 6.37
CA ARG A 58 -25.09 1.29 7.17
C ARG A 58 -24.72 1.83 8.56
N PHE A 59 -23.68 1.29 9.19
CA PHE A 59 -23.24 1.75 10.52
C PHE A 59 -22.42 3.04 10.46
N LEU A 60 -21.60 3.20 9.42
CA LEU A 60 -20.69 4.33 9.30
C LEU A 60 -21.29 5.50 8.53
N ASP A 61 -22.30 5.33 7.67
CA ASP A 61 -22.89 6.44 6.91
C ASP A 61 -23.43 7.53 7.86
N PRO A 62 -22.81 8.71 7.91
CA PRO A 62 -23.24 9.77 8.80
C PRO A 62 -24.39 10.61 8.22
N GLY A 63 -24.88 10.30 7.01
CA GLY A 63 -25.83 11.12 6.27
C GLY A 63 -25.23 12.49 5.92
N GLU A 64 -26.06 13.54 5.86
CA GLU A 64 -25.62 14.91 5.52
C GLU A 64 -24.93 15.67 6.68
N LYS A 65 -24.73 15.04 7.84
CA LYS A 65 -24.16 15.73 9.01
C LYS A 65 -22.74 16.24 8.71
N ALA A 66 -22.45 17.48 9.09
CA ALA A 66 -21.16 18.15 8.87
C ALA A 66 -20.30 18.23 10.15
N ASN A 67 -20.37 17.19 11.00
CA ASN A 67 -19.63 17.14 12.27
C ASN A 67 -18.31 16.38 12.12
N LEU A 68 -17.36 16.59 13.04
CA LEU A 68 -16.04 15.94 13.01
C LEU A 68 -16.14 14.39 12.93
N ILE A 69 -17.09 13.81 13.66
CA ILE A 69 -17.39 12.37 13.65
C ILE A 69 -17.86 11.91 12.26
N ALA A 70 -18.63 12.73 11.55
CA ALA A 70 -19.09 12.41 10.20
C ALA A 70 -17.91 12.37 9.21
N THR A 71 -16.97 13.31 9.33
CA THR A 71 -15.73 13.29 8.54
C THR A 71 -14.90 12.03 8.82
N ALA A 72 -14.72 11.66 10.09
CA ALA A 72 -14.00 10.45 10.47
C ALA A 72 -14.66 9.18 9.91
N ARG A 73 -16.00 9.10 9.93
CA ARG A 73 -16.73 7.96 9.38
C ARG A 73 -16.65 7.89 7.85
N ARG A 74 -16.75 9.02 7.14
CA ARG A 74 -16.54 9.08 5.68
C ARG A 74 -15.12 8.67 5.29
N PHE A 75 -14.14 9.09 6.08
CA PHE A 75 -12.76 8.65 5.90
C PHE A 75 -12.65 7.13 6.05
N ALA A 76 -13.24 6.53 7.10
CA ALA A 76 -13.26 5.08 7.27
C ALA A 76 -13.96 4.34 6.12
N LEU A 77 -15.05 4.90 5.58
CA LEU A 77 -15.75 4.36 4.40
C LEU A 77 -14.87 4.36 3.14
N GLY A 78 -13.92 5.29 3.03
CA GLY A 78 -12.92 5.28 1.96
C GLY A 78 -12.09 3.99 1.91
N PHE A 79 -11.89 3.32 3.04
CA PHE A 79 -11.11 2.07 3.13
C PHE A 79 -11.93 0.82 2.80
N LEU A 80 -13.24 0.93 2.56
CA LEU A 80 -14.10 -0.20 2.25
C LEU A 80 -13.60 -1.08 1.08
N PRO A 81 -13.00 -0.53 0.00
CA PRO A 81 -12.43 -1.34 -1.08
C PRO A 81 -11.28 -2.27 -0.64
N LEU A 82 -10.58 -1.96 0.46
CA LEU A 82 -9.49 -2.79 0.98
C LEU A 82 -10.00 -4.00 1.76
N LEU A 83 -11.28 -4.03 2.12
CA LEU A 83 -11.84 -5.10 2.93
C LEU A 83 -11.71 -6.45 2.23
N MET A 84 -11.91 -6.51 0.90
CA MET A 84 -11.75 -7.73 0.12
C MET A 84 -10.31 -8.28 0.16
N PRO A 85 -9.26 -7.55 -0.27
CA PRO A 85 -7.91 -8.10 -0.27
C PRO A 85 -7.36 -8.35 1.14
N LEU A 86 -7.77 -7.57 2.15
CA LEU A 86 -7.36 -7.80 3.54
C LEU A 86 -8.00 -9.07 4.11
N LEU A 87 -9.27 -9.35 3.82
CA LEU A 87 -9.90 -10.61 4.20
C LEU A 87 -9.25 -11.80 3.47
N ALA A 88 -8.92 -11.65 2.20
CA ALA A 88 -8.23 -12.69 1.43
C ALA A 88 -6.87 -13.01 2.06
N TYR A 89 -6.10 -11.98 2.41
CA TYR A 89 -4.86 -12.12 3.17
C TYR A 89 -5.09 -12.81 4.52
N GLY A 90 -6.07 -12.35 5.30
CA GLY A 90 -6.37 -12.87 6.63
C GLY A 90 -6.78 -14.35 6.62
N PHE A 91 -7.69 -14.75 5.73
CA PHE A 91 -8.10 -16.15 5.58
C PHE A 91 -6.95 -17.03 5.11
N THR A 92 -6.13 -16.53 4.20
CA THR A 92 -4.95 -17.25 3.71
C THR A 92 -3.91 -17.44 4.81
N ALA A 93 -3.65 -16.39 5.60
CA ALA A 93 -2.72 -16.45 6.72
C ALA A 93 -3.21 -17.40 7.83
N ALA A 94 -4.52 -17.41 8.11
CA ALA A 94 -5.10 -18.34 9.07
C ALA A 94 -4.95 -19.81 8.64
N GLY A 95 -5.01 -20.08 7.33
CA GLY A 95 -4.83 -21.43 6.76
C GLY A 95 -3.38 -21.84 6.51
N GLU A 96 -2.40 -20.95 6.71
CA GLU A 96 -1.00 -21.20 6.35
C GLU A 96 -0.37 -22.31 7.18
N GLU A 97 -0.60 -22.30 8.50
CA GLU A 97 -0.05 -23.30 9.40
C GLU A 97 -0.61 -24.70 9.09
N VAL A 98 -1.93 -24.79 8.86
CA VAL A 98 -2.59 -26.02 8.43
C VAL A 98 -2.01 -26.52 7.10
N THR A 99 -1.78 -25.61 6.15
CA THR A 99 -1.22 -25.97 4.84
C THR A 99 0.22 -26.46 4.95
N ARG A 100 1.05 -25.79 5.76
CA ARG A 100 2.43 -26.22 6.04
C ARG A 100 2.48 -27.62 6.67
N GLN A 101 1.56 -27.91 7.58
CA GLN A 101 1.47 -29.22 8.23
C GLN A 101 1.02 -30.33 7.28
N ILE A 102 0.03 -30.06 6.42
CA ILE A 102 -0.53 -31.07 5.51
C ILE A 102 0.38 -31.33 4.30
N PHE A 103 0.94 -30.27 3.72
CA PHE A 103 1.64 -30.35 2.42
C PHE A 103 3.15 -30.19 2.53
N GLY A 104 3.69 -30.01 3.75
CA GLY A 104 5.13 -29.85 4.02
C GLY A 104 5.76 -28.58 3.42
N SER A 105 4.98 -27.75 2.75
CA SER A 105 5.41 -26.52 2.08
C SER A 105 4.31 -25.46 2.18
N GLY A 106 4.69 -24.19 2.19
CA GLY A 106 3.76 -23.06 2.26
C GLY A 106 4.12 -21.95 1.28
N GLU A 107 4.92 -22.25 0.25
CA GLU A 107 5.44 -21.25 -0.68
C GLU A 107 4.35 -20.62 -1.53
N VAL A 108 3.43 -21.44 -2.06
CA VAL A 108 2.28 -20.95 -2.85
C VAL A 108 1.38 -20.06 -1.98
N ILE A 109 1.11 -20.48 -0.74
CA ILE A 109 0.36 -19.69 0.24
C ILE A 109 1.07 -18.36 0.55
N ALA A 110 2.38 -18.41 0.80
CA ALA A 110 3.18 -17.22 1.05
C ALA A 110 3.16 -16.26 -0.14
N PHE A 111 3.28 -16.78 -1.37
CA PHE A 111 3.12 -16.00 -2.58
C PHE A 111 1.73 -15.35 -2.68
N GLY A 112 0.67 -16.14 -2.47
CA GLY A 112 -0.71 -15.65 -2.47
C GLY A 112 -0.94 -14.49 -1.48
N LYS A 113 -0.41 -14.60 -0.26
CA LYS A 113 -0.44 -13.51 0.73
C LYS A 113 0.21 -12.22 0.19
N ARG A 114 1.40 -12.31 -0.41
CA ARG A 114 2.09 -11.12 -0.95
C ARG A 114 1.31 -10.53 -2.13
N VAL A 115 0.69 -11.35 -2.97
CA VAL A 115 -0.20 -10.90 -4.05
C VAL A 115 -1.43 -10.18 -3.50
N PHE A 116 -2.07 -10.69 -2.44
CA PHE A 116 -3.18 -10.00 -1.79
C PHE A 116 -2.76 -8.65 -1.19
N LEU A 117 -1.55 -8.53 -0.63
CA LEU A 117 -1.01 -7.25 -0.18
C LEU A 117 -0.72 -6.29 -1.35
N LEU A 118 -0.24 -6.79 -2.49
CA LEU A 118 -0.11 -5.97 -3.71
C LEU A 118 -1.47 -5.47 -4.20
N LEU A 119 -2.50 -6.31 -4.20
CA LEU A 119 -3.86 -5.91 -4.53
C LEU A 119 -4.39 -4.87 -3.55
N ALA A 120 -4.21 -5.07 -2.24
CA ALA A 120 -4.58 -4.11 -1.21
C ALA A 120 -3.89 -2.75 -1.43
N THR A 121 -2.59 -2.77 -1.72
CA THR A 121 -1.80 -1.58 -2.01
C THR A 121 -2.31 -0.85 -3.25
N ARG A 122 -2.59 -1.58 -4.32
CA ARG A 122 -3.13 -1.00 -5.57
C ARG A 122 -4.50 -0.36 -5.33
N LEU A 123 -5.38 -1.03 -4.59
CA LEU A 123 -6.70 -0.51 -4.21
C LEU A 123 -6.57 0.71 -3.30
N PHE A 124 -5.66 0.69 -2.33
CA PHE A 124 -5.36 1.83 -1.47
C PHE A 124 -4.96 3.07 -2.26
N VAL A 125 -4.00 2.93 -3.17
CA VAL A 125 -3.52 4.06 -3.97
C VAL A 125 -4.60 4.60 -4.90
N ARG A 126 -5.44 3.72 -5.45
CA ARG A 126 -6.48 4.08 -6.42
C ARG A 126 -7.70 4.72 -5.76
N GLU A 127 -8.19 4.12 -4.68
CA GLU A 127 -9.52 4.40 -4.11
C GLU A 127 -9.46 5.16 -2.77
N VAL A 128 -8.38 4.99 -1.97
CA VAL A 128 -8.28 5.62 -0.64
C VAL A 128 -7.53 6.94 -0.67
N LEU A 129 -6.41 7.00 -1.40
CA LEU A 129 -5.66 8.24 -1.54
C LEU A 129 -6.49 9.24 -2.34
N THR A 130 -6.69 10.44 -1.82
CA THR A 130 -7.45 11.51 -2.49
C THR A 130 -6.53 12.60 -3.05
N ASP A 131 -5.50 12.96 -2.29
CA ASP A 131 -4.49 13.96 -2.67
C ASP A 131 -3.65 13.50 -3.87
N SER A 132 -3.45 14.40 -4.83
CA SER A 132 -2.76 14.09 -6.10
C SER A 132 -1.29 13.74 -5.92
N PHE A 133 -0.60 14.38 -4.98
CA PHE A 133 0.80 14.10 -4.67
C PHE A 133 0.93 12.71 -4.01
N LEU A 134 0.07 12.40 -3.04
CA LEU A 134 0.05 11.08 -2.41
C LEU A 134 -0.28 9.98 -3.42
N LYS A 135 -1.22 10.21 -4.35
CA LYS A 135 -1.51 9.27 -5.45
C LYS A 135 -0.29 9.04 -6.34
N LEU A 136 0.45 10.08 -6.67
CA LEU A 136 1.67 9.98 -7.48
C LEU A 136 2.73 9.15 -6.75
N LEU A 137 3.02 9.48 -5.49
CA LEU A 137 3.94 8.71 -4.65
C LEU A 137 3.48 7.25 -4.52
N GLY A 138 2.18 7.04 -4.28
CA GLY A 138 1.58 5.71 -4.24
C GLY A 138 1.79 4.92 -5.53
N LYS A 139 1.59 5.56 -6.68
CA LYS A 139 1.69 4.91 -8.00
C LYS A 139 3.13 4.61 -8.40
N TYR A 140 4.06 5.52 -8.14
CA TYR A 140 5.45 5.42 -8.63
C TYR A 140 6.45 4.92 -7.58
N VAL A 141 6.06 4.85 -6.31
CA VAL A 141 6.90 4.35 -5.22
C VAL A 141 6.23 3.15 -4.56
N LEU A 142 5.04 3.32 -4.00
CA LEU A 142 4.42 2.28 -3.15
C LEU A 142 4.01 1.03 -3.95
N ILE A 143 3.36 1.17 -5.10
CA ILE A 143 2.96 0.03 -5.95
C ILE A 143 4.18 -0.74 -6.47
N PRO A 144 5.23 -0.10 -7.03
CA PRO A 144 6.45 -0.80 -7.42
C PRO A 144 7.10 -1.56 -6.26
N ILE A 145 7.22 -0.95 -5.09
CA ILE A 145 7.75 -1.64 -3.90
C ILE A 145 6.91 -2.86 -3.54
N ALA A 146 5.58 -2.72 -3.52
CA ALA A 146 4.68 -3.85 -3.24
C ALA A 146 4.78 -4.94 -4.32
N ALA A 147 5.05 -4.58 -5.58
CA ALA A 147 5.26 -5.55 -6.66
C ALA A 147 6.57 -6.31 -6.48
N LEU A 148 7.67 -5.61 -6.17
CA LEU A 148 8.95 -6.24 -5.84
C LEU A 148 8.83 -7.17 -4.61
N TYR A 149 8.06 -6.75 -3.61
CA TYR A 149 7.74 -7.57 -2.44
C TYR A 149 6.93 -8.82 -2.83
N ALA A 150 5.92 -8.68 -3.69
CA ALA A 150 5.13 -9.80 -4.20
C ALA A 150 5.97 -10.83 -4.95
N LEU A 151 6.95 -10.36 -5.73
CA LEU A 151 7.92 -11.19 -6.42
C LEU A 151 8.97 -11.80 -5.49
N GLY A 152 9.08 -11.34 -4.23
CA GLY A 152 10.07 -11.84 -3.26
C GLY A 152 11.50 -11.33 -3.50
N ILE A 153 11.70 -10.37 -4.39
CA ILE A 153 13.02 -9.84 -4.77
C ILE A 153 13.36 -8.50 -4.08
N LEU A 154 12.44 -7.97 -3.28
CA LEU A 154 12.62 -6.68 -2.62
C LEU A 154 13.84 -6.66 -1.68
N ASP A 155 14.07 -7.76 -0.95
CA ASP A 155 15.17 -7.85 0.00
C ASP A 155 16.53 -7.87 -0.72
N ASP A 156 16.65 -8.61 -1.82
CA ASP A 156 17.85 -8.65 -2.65
C ASP A 156 18.17 -7.28 -3.26
N ILE A 157 17.16 -6.60 -3.80
CA ILE A 157 17.31 -5.26 -4.37
C ILE A 157 17.71 -4.27 -3.26
N SER A 158 17.09 -4.36 -2.09
CA SER A 158 17.37 -3.49 -0.96
C SER A 158 18.81 -3.67 -0.48
N ALA A 159 19.28 -4.92 -0.34
CA ALA A 159 20.65 -5.23 0.07
C ALA A 159 21.68 -4.66 -0.91
N ARG A 160 21.41 -4.72 -2.23
CA ARG A 160 22.29 -4.15 -3.25
C ARG A 160 22.32 -2.62 -3.21
N LEU A 161 21.17 -1.98 -3.01
CA LEU A 161 21.07 -0.53 -2.85
C LEU A 161 21.78 -0.06 -1.56
N ASP A 162 21.79 -0.88 -0.51
CA ASP A 162 22.55 -0.62 0.71
C ASP A 162 24.06 -0.78 0.51
N ALA A 163 24.50 -1.78 -0.24
CA ALA A 163 25.91 -1.98 -0.60
C ALA A 163 26.45 -0.91 -1.57
N SER A 164 25.57 -0.27 -2.34
CA SER A 164 25.93 0.75 -3.32
C SER A 164 26.22 2.09 -2.64
N ILE A 165 27.48 2.31 -2.28
CA ILE A 165 27.92 3.54 -1.61
C ILE A 165 28.21 4.65 -2.63
N ILE A 166 27.58 5.80 -2.42
CA ILE A 166 27.84 7.06 -3.11
C ILE A 166 28.67 7.93 -2.16
N ALA A 167 29.87 8.31 -2.60
CA ALA A 167 30.76 9.20 -1.85
C ALA A 167 30.61 10.64 -2.36
N LEU A 168 30.36 11.58 -1.45
CA LEU A 168 30.30 13.02 -1.70
C LEU A 168 31.27 13.72 -0.74
N GLY A 169 32.47 14.03 -1.23
CA GLY A 169 33.56 14.54 -0.40
C GLY A 169 33.92 13.54 0.70
N ASN A 170 33.76 13.94 1.97
CA ASN A 170 34.06 13.09 3.12
C ASN A 170 32.84 12.31 3.65
N ILE A 171 31.67 12.45 3.01
CA ILE A 171 30.43 11.82 3.45
C ILE A 171 30.08 10.65 2.52
N ARG A 172 29.71 9.52 3.10
CA ARG A 172 29.37 8.28 2.39
C ARG A 172 27.93 7.91 2.71
N PHE A 173 27.11 7.80 1.68
CA PHE A 173 25.72 7.37 1.80
C PHE A 173 25.47 6.13 0.95
N SER A 174 24.66 5.20 1.42
CA SER A 174 24.14 4.16 0.54
C SER A 174 23.09 4.76 -0.40
N ALA A 175 22.95 4.18 -1.59
CA ALA A 175 21.88 4.54 -2.52
C ALA A 175 20.51 4.35 -1.87
N MET A 176 20.35 3.32 -1.03
CA MET A 176 19.14 3.10 -0.25
C MET A 176 18.85 4.22 0.76
N ALA A 177 19.88 4.72 1.45
CA ALA A 177 19.73 5.85 2.37
C ALA A 177 19.26 7.12 1.62
N LEU A 178 19.79 7.36 0.42
CA LEU A 178 19.36 8.47 -0.42
C LEU A 178 17.90 8.32 -0.87
N ILE A 179 17.50 7.12 -1.31
CA ILE A 179 16.11 6.83 -1.71
C ILE A 179 15.16 7.03 -0.54
N ARG A 180 15.45 6.45 0.63
CA ARG A 180 14.63 6.62 1.85
C ARG A 180 14.55 8.09 2.26
N GLY A 181 15.68 8.80 2.23
CA GLY A 181 15.75 10.22 2.54
C GLY A 181 14.91 11.07 1.57
N LEU A 182 14.92 10.75 0.28
CA LEU A 182 14.11 11.45 -0.72
C LEU A 182 12.62 11.19 -0.51
N ILE A 183 12.20 9.95 -0.25
CA ILE A 183 10.81 9.60 0.03
C ILE A 183 10.33 10.30 1.31
N ALA A 184 11.10 10.17 2.40
CA ALA A 184 10.78 10.79 3.68
C ALA A 184 10.75 12.32 3.60
N GLY A 185 11.75 12.92 2.96
CA GLY A 185 11.81 14.36 2.73
C GLY A 185 10.61 14.85 1.93
N SER A 186 10.26 14.17 0.84
CA SER A 186 9.11 14.52 0.01
C SER A 186 7.79 14.48 0.80
N LEU A 187 7.63 13.47 1.68
CA LEU A 187 6.48 13.38 2.58
C LEU A 187 6.47 14.50 3.63
N LEU A 188 7.61 14.82 4.24
CA LEU A 188 7.75 15.91 5.22
C LEU A 188 7.42 17.27 4.60
N PHE A 189 7.93 17.55 3.39
CA PHE A 189 7.60 18.77 2.65
C PHE A 189 6.10 18.84 2.31
N TRP A 190 5.49 17.73 1.88
CA TRP A 190 4.05 17.69 1.63
C TRP A 190 3.24 17.95 2.90
N LEU A 191 3.62 17.34 4.04
CA LEU A 191 2.99 17.60 5.34
C LEU A 191 3.11 19.06 5.76
N GLY A 192 4.29 19.67 5.59
CA GLY A 192 4.51 21.09 5.86
C GLY A 192 3.65 21.98 4.98
N ALA A 193 3.59 21.70 3.67
CA ALA A 193 2.76 22.45 2.73
C ALA A 193 1.26 22.32 3.04
N TRP A 194 0.81 21.12 3.41
CA TRP A 194 -0.57 20.87 3.84
C TRP A 194 -0.92 21.63 5.13
N SER A 195 -0.04 21.58 6.13
CA SER A 195 -0.23 22.26 7.40
C SER A 195 -0.35 23.78 7.20
N ASN A 196 0.54 24.37 6.40
CA ASN A 196 0.51 25.81 6.13
C ASN A 196 -0.79 26.26 5.41
N ARG A 197 -1.30 25.46 4.46
CA ARG A 197 -2.60 25.71 3.81
C ARG A 197 -3.74 25.73 4.81
N GLN A 198 -3.75 24.78 5.74
CA GLN A 198 -4.82 24.66 6.72
C GLN A 198 -4.85 25.80 7.74
N SER A 199 -3.67 26.29 8.16
CA SER A 199 -3.57 27.48 9.01
C SER A 199 -4.03 28.74 8.29
N ALA A 200 -3.67 28.92 7.01
CA ALA A 200 -4.09 30.09 6.23
C ALA A 200 -5.61 30.15 6.03
N ASP A 201 -6.25 29.01 5.74
CA ASP A 201 -7.70 28.94 5.57
C ASP A 201 -8.46 29.16 6.89
N TYR A 202 -7.90 28.73 8.02
CA TYR A 202 -8.47 29.00 9.33
C TYR A 202 -8.46 30.50 9.67
N ILE A 203 -7.34 31.19 9.43
CA ILE A 203 -7.20 32.63 9.68
C ILE A 203 -8.16 33.44 8.80
N LYS A 204 -8.29 33.08 7.51
CA LYS A 204 -9.24 33.74 6.60
C LYS A 204 -10.69 33.62 7.07
N LYS A 205 -11.09 32.44 7.55
CA LYS A 205 -12.44 32.22 8.12
C LYS A 205 -12.69 33.06 9.36
N GLN A 206 -11.69 33.22 10.24
CA GLN A 206 -11.82 34.11 11.40
C GLN A 206 -11.99 35.57 10.99
N GLN A 207 -11.16 36.07 10.06
CA GLN A 207 -11.25 37.46 9.57
C GLN A 207 -12.60 37.77 8.91
N GLU A 208 -13.20 36.80 8.23
CA GLU A 208 -14.54 36.95 7.65
C GLU A 208 -15.66 37.01 8.69
N LEU A 209 -15.54 36.24 9.78
CA LEU A 209 -16.50 36.27 10.90
C LEU A 209 -16.42 37.60 11.67
N ASP A 210 -15.21 38.08 11.94
CA ASP A 210 -14.98 39.36 12.62
C ASP A 210 -15.49 40.53 11.78
N ARG A 211 -15.27 40.52 10.46
CA ARG A 211 -15.80 41.54 9.53
C ARG A 211 -17.33 41.55 9.51
N LYS A 212 -17.96 40.38 9.50
CA LYS A 212 -19.44 40.29 9.52
C LYS A 212 -20.01 40.77 10.86
N SER A 213 -19.36 40.45 11.98
CA SER A 213 -19.75 40.93 13.31
C SER A 213 -19.58 42.45 13.45
N GLY A 214 -18.51 43.03 12.92
CA GLY A 214 -18.28 44.48 12.92
C GLY A 214 -19.27 45.27 12.05
N SER A 215 -19.77 44.69 10.95
CA SER A 215 -20.77 45.35 10.09
C SER A 215 -22.20 45.35 10.64
N ALA A 216 -22.52 44.46 11.60
CA ALA A 216 -23.85 44.34 12.20
C ALA A 216 -24.06 45.29 13.41
N GLY A 217 -23.00 45.95 13.88
CA GLY A 217 -23.01 46.82 15.06
C GLY A 217 -23.03 48.32 14.80
N MET A 218 -23.25 48.78 13.55
CA MET A 218 -23.35 50.21 13.24
C MET A 218 -24.83 50.63 13.13
N PRO A 219 -25.46 51.16 14.20
CA PRO A 219 -26.66 51.97 14.03
C PRO A 219 -26.29 53.26 13.29
N ARG A 220 -27.10 53.63 12.30
CA ARG A 220 -27.01 54.91 11.58
C ARG A 220 -27.19 56.10 12.51
#